data_AF-A0A7C2Y2G0-F1
#
_entry.id   AF-A0A7C2Y2G0-F1
#
_cell.length_a   1.000
_cell.length_b   1.000
_cell.length_c   1.000
_cell.angle_alpha   90.00
_cell.angle_beta   90.00
_cell.angle_gamma   90.00
#
_symmetry.space_group_name_H-M   'P 1'
#
loop_
_entity.id
_entity.type
_entity.pdbx_description
1 polymer ?
#
loop_
_entity_poly.entity_id
_entity_poly.type
_entity_poly.pdbx_seq_one_letter_code
_entity_poly.pdbx_strand_id
1 'polypeptide(L)'
;MRVGERARQAALALGLSAALALGKAIAGAPGLASFAPQAPEKPPQRGLRWWGRVDGRDILCIRRGTVWIVHEEGEPVVEADFRLERPLPAEPVIVSVRKVRGRGRVEVLEQPTRENHFTARILIEDKKSGSDRYEIEVFW
;
A
#
# COMPACT_ATOMS: atom_id res chain seq x y z
N MET A 1 9.39 -45.66 31.62
CA MET A 1 8.59 -46.39 32.62
C MET A 1 8.81 -45.73 33.98
N ARG A 2 7.73 -45.50 34.75
CA ARG A 2 7.56 -44.67 35.98
C ARG A 2 7.45 -43.16 35.73
N VAL A 3 6.29 -42.49 35.84
CA VAL A 3 5.14 -42.48 36.79
C VAL A 3 5.42 -41.66 38.07
N GLY A 4 4.53 -40.68 38.30
CA GLY A 4 4.36 -39.91 39.54
C GLY A 4 4.84 -38.45 39.39
N GLU A 5 4.10 -37.39 39.70
CA GLU A 5 2.93 -37.29 40.58
C GLU A 5 2.21 -35.95 40.35
N ARG A 6 0.93 -35.92 40.70
CA ARG A 6 -0.07 -34.87 40.49
C ARG A 6 -0.09 -33.86 41.64
N ALA A 7 -0.44 -32.61 41.33
CA ALA A 7 -1.26 -31.74 42.19
C ALA A 7 -1.96 -30.72 41.26
N ARG A 8 -3.25 -30.88 40.92
CA ARG A 8 -4.45 -30.58 41.74
C ARG A 8 -4.37 -29.23 42.44
N GLN A 9 -4.96 -28.19 41.85
CA GLN A 9 -5.96 -27.37 42.52
C GLN A 9 -7.03 -26.92 41.51
N ALA A 10 -8.25 -27.36 41.81
CA ALA A 10 -9.51 -26.83 41.31
C ALA A 10 -9.90 -25.62 42.15
N ALA A 11 -10.55 -24.64 41.53
CA ALA A 11 -11.51 -23.79 42.23
C ALA A 11 -12.65 -23.45 41.25
N LEU A 12 -13.80 -24.07 41.52
CA LEU A 12 -15.10 -23.65 41.02
C LEU A 12 -15.45 -22.28 41.62
N ALA A 13 -16.11 -21.45 40.83
CA ALA A 13 -17.18 -20.61 41.34
C ALA A 13 -18.27 -20.47 40.28
N LEU A 14 -19.38 -21.16 40.56
CA LEU A 14 -20.67 -20.97 39.94
C LEU A 14 -21.17 -19.54 40.20
N GLY A 15 -21.76 -18.94 39.18
CA GLY A 15 -22.54 -17.71 39.31
C GLY A 15 -23.68 -17.74 38.29
N LEU A 16 -24.71 -18.55 38.55
CA LEU A 16 -26.00 -18.42 37.87
C LEU A 16 -26.69 -17.17 38.46
N SER A 17 -27.07 -16.22 37.61
CA SER A 17 -28.18 -15.32 37.92
C SER A 17 -28.92 -15.02 36.63
N ALA A 18 -30.04 -15.70 36.48
CA ALA A 18 -31.06 -15.39 35.51
C ALA A 18 -31.76 -14.09 35.95
N ALA A 19 -31.68 -13.06 35.13
CA ALA A 19 -32.58 -11.92 35.21
C ALA A 19 -33.66 -12.11 34.14
N LEU A 20 -34.81 -12.63 34.56
CA LEU A 20 -36.04 -12.58 33.75
C LEU A 20 -36.57 -11.15 33.79
N ALA A 21 -36.14 -10.32 32.83
CA ALA A 21 -36.77 -9.03 32.58
C ALA A 21 -37.81 -9.20 31.46
N LEU A 22 -39.08 -9.30 31.86
CA LEU A 22 -40.21 -9.18 30.95
C LEU A 22 -40.32 -7.69 30.53
N GLY A 23 -39.60 -7.32 29.48
CA GLY A 23 -39.65 -5.98 28.87
C GLY A 23 -40.26 -6.08 27.48
N LYS A 24 -41.42 -5.46 27.28
CA LYS A 24 -42.12 -5.32 25.99
C LYS A 24 -41.15 -5.00 24.85
N ALA A 25 -41.33 -5.71 23.74
CA ALA A 25 -40.74 -5.36 22.44
C ALA A 25 -41.07 -3.91 22.08
N ILE A 26 -40.03 -3.13 21.81
CA ILE A 26 -40.09 -1.87 21.08
C ILE A 26 -39.13 -2.03 19.90
N ALA A 27 -39.67 -1.77 18.72
CA ALA A 27 -39.04 -1.98 17.43
C ALA A 27 -37.80 -1.09 17.21
N GLY A 28 -36.85 -1.60 16.43
CA GLY A 28 -35.87 -0.81 15.69
C GLY A 28 -34.47 -0.72 16.32
N ALA A 29 -33.64 -1.74 16.15
CA ALA A 29 -32.20 -1.62 16.35
C ALA A 29 -31.50 -1.46 14.99
N PRO A 30 -30.87 -0.32 14.67
CA PRO A 30 -29.84 -0.30 13.64
C PRO A 30 -28.63 -1.07 14.21
N GLY A 31 -28.10 -2.00 13.41
CA GLY A 31 -26.92 -2.77 13.79
C GLY A 31 -25.77 -1.85 14.19
N LEU A 32 -25.23 -2.08 15.39
CA LEU A 32 -24.04 -1.41 15.88
C LEU A 32 -22.87 -1.81 14.97
N ALA A 33 -22.53 -0.96 14.01
CA ALA A 33 -21.26 -1.04 13.31
C ALA A 33 -20.14 -0.99 14.35
N SER A 34 -19.31 -2.03 14.37
CA SER A 34 -18.10 -2.05 15.20
C SER A 34 -17.17 -0.93 14.73
N PHE A 35 -17.19 0.20 15.42
CA PHE A 35 -16.15 1.21 15.36
C PHE A 35 -14.97 0.73 16.20
N ALA A 36 -14.34 -0.37 15.78
CA ALA A 36 -13.00 -0.65 16.26
C ALA A 36 -12.11 0.50 15.74
N PRO A 37 -11.38 1.23 16.59
CA PRO A 37 -10.38 2.17 16.11
C PRO A 37 -9.35 1.35 15.32
N GLN A 38 -9.34 1.53 13.98
CA GLN A 38 -8.24 1.03 13.16
C GLN A 38 -6.97 1.64 13.76
N ALA A 39 -6.07 0.78 14.24
CA ALA A 39 -4.75 1.24 14.69
C ALA A 39 -4.16 2.12 13.58
N PRO A 40 -3.44 3.21 13.90
CA PRO A 40 -2.88 4.07 12.87
C PRO A 40 -1.98 3.21 11.98
N GLU A 41 -2.43 2.92 10.76
CA GLU A 41 -1.57 2.32 9.76
C GLU A 41 -0.40 3.29 9.61
N LYS A 42 0.82 2.78 9.80
CA LYS A 42 2.01 3.61 9.64
C LYS A 42 1.93 4.23 8.24
N PRO A 43 1.95 5.57 8.11
CA PRO A 43 1.77 6.19 6.81
C PRO A 43 2.82 5.63 5.84
N PRO A 44 2.43 5.35 4.58
CA PRO A 44 3.36 4.80 3.60
C PRO A 44 4.56 5.75 3.52
N GLN A 45 5.74 5.17 3.68
CA GLN A 45 6.98 5.94 3.72
C GLN A 45 7.44 6.15 2.27
N ARG A 46 8.30 7.15 2.03
CA ARG A 46 8.88 7.30 0.69
C ARG A 46 9.90 6.21 0.42
N GLY A 47 9.82 5.62 -0.75
CA GLY A 47 10.71 4.55 -1.17
C GLY A 47 11.62 4.98 -2.33
N LEU A 48 11.12 5.81 -3.23
CA LEU A 48 11.85 6.31 -4.39
C LEU A 48 11.56 7.79 -4.63
N ARG A 49 12.60 8.54 -4.99
CA ARG A 49 12.47 9.81 -5.72
C ARG A 49 13.08 9.62 -7.10
N TRP A 50 12.38 10.04 -8.15
CA TRP A 50 12.84 9.93 -9.53
C TRP A 50 12.68 11.27 -10.24
N TRP A 51 13.58 11.59 -11.16
CA TRP A 51 13.48 12.75 -12.04
C TRP A 51 14.03 12.43 -13.43
N GLY A 52 13.58 13.22 -14.42
CA GLY A 52 14.02 13.10 -15.81
C GLY A 52 13.29 14.10 -16.71
N ARG A 53 13.69 14.18 -17.97
CA ARG A 53 12.97 14.91 -19.02
C ARG A 53 12.11 13.95 -19.83
N VAL A 54 10.82 14.25 -19.92
CA VAL A 54 9.81 13.42 -20.59
C VAL A 54 9.15 14.22 -21.71
N ASP A 55 8.96 13.57 -22.85
CA ASP A 55 8.24 14.07 -24.03
C ASP A 55 7.45 12.91 -24.63
N GLY A 56 6.14 12.86 -24.38
CA GLY A 56 5.30 11.71 -24.74
C GLY A 56 4.98 10.82 -23.55
N ARG A 57 5.15 9.50 -23.69
CA ARG A 57 4.61 8.50 -22.78
C ARG A 57 5.66 7.45 -22.41
N ASP A 58 5.91 7.33 -21.11
CA ASP A 58 6.88 6.39 -20.56
C ASP A 58 6.36 5.71 -19.29
N ILE A 59 6.84 4.51 -19.03
CA ILE A 59 6.50 3.73 -17.85
C ILE A 59 7.75 3.48 -17.02
N LEU A 60 7.75 4.01 -15.80
CA LEU A 60 8.76 3.72 -14.79
C LEU A 60 8.39 2.41 -14.09
N CYS A 61 9.27 1.41 -14.21
CA CYS A 61 9.14 0.11 -13.58
C CYS A 61 10.06 0.02 -12.36
N ILE A 62 9.51 -0.41 -11.23
CA ILE A 62 10.23 -0.50 -9.96
C ILE A 62 10.08 -1.93 -9.44
N ARG A 63 11.20 -2.60 -9.15
CA ARG A 63 11.21 -3.93 -8.55
C ARG A 63 12.42 -4.07 -7.64
N ARG A 64 12.19 -4.35 -6.35
CA ARG A 64 13.26 -4.40 -5.35
C ARG A 64 14.11 -3.13 -5.38
N GLY A 65 15.39 -3.24 -5.68
CA GLY A 65 16.31 -2.11 -5.80
C GLY A 65 16.54 -1.64 -7.23
N THR A 66 15.81 -2.18 -8.20
CA THR A 66 16.00 -1.90 -9.63
C THR A 66 14.89 -1.00 -10.14
N VAL A 67 15.29 0.02 -10.90
CA VAL A 67 14.41 0.99 -11.56
C VAL A 67 14.80 1.04 -13.03
N TRP A 68 13.84 0.90 -13.93
CA TRP A 68 14.05 1.00 -15.38
C TRP A 68 12.86 1.66 -16.05
N ILE A 69 13.03 2.11 -17.28
CA ILE A 69 12.01 2.81 -18.06
C ILE A 69 11.66 1.98 -19.28
N VAL A 70 10.36 1.84 -19.55
CA VAL A 70 9.83 1.34 -20.81
C VAL A 70 9.26 2.55 -21.55
N HIS A 71 9.86 2.88 -22.70
CA HIS A 71 9.39 3.95 -23.56
C HIS A 71 8.24 3.47 -24.45
N GLU A 72 7.19 4.28 -24.60
CA GLU A 72 6.02 3.93 -25.41
C GLU A 72 5.75 4.92 -26.55
N GLU A 73 5.88 6.24 -26.33
CA GLU A 73 5.56 7.27 -27.34
C GLU A 73 6.41 8.54 -27.13
N GLY A 74 6.70 9.26 -28.21
CA GLY A 74 7.42 10.54 -28.18
C GLY A 74 8.94 10.37 -28.27
N GLU A 75 9.69 11.18 -27.53
CA GLU A 75 11.15 11.06 -27.46
C GLU A 75 11.54 10.28 -26.19
N PRO A 76 12.58 9.42 -26.25
CA PRO A 76 13.04 8.70 -25.08
C PRO A 76 13.41 9.62 -23.91
N VAL A 77 13.12 9.18 -22.68
CA VAL A 77 13.50 9.95 -21.48
C VAL A 77 15.00 10.21 -21.44
N VAL A 78 15.37 11.48 -21.23
CA VAL A 78 16.76 11.91 -21.04
C VAL A 78 16.97 12.52 -19.65
N GLU A 79 18.23 12.62 -19.23
CA GLU A 79 18.61 13.18 -17.92
C GLU A 79 17.91 12.49 -16.73
N ALA A 80 17.59 11.20 -16.90
CA ALA A 80 16.90 10.41 -15.90
C ALA A 80 17.85 9.92 -14.82
N ASP A 81 17.47 10.08 -13.56
CA ASP A 81 18.18 9.52 -12.42
C ASP A 81 17.21 9.37 -11.23
N PHE A 82 17.63 8.65 -10.19
CA PHE A 82 16.78 8.35 -9.04
C PHE A 82 17.56 8.21 -7.73
N ARG A 83 16.84 8.42 -6.64
CA ARG A 83 17.28 8.09 -5.28
C ARG A 83 16.34 7.05 -4.69
N LEU A 84 16.86 5.85 -4.51
CA LEU A 84 16.19 4.79 -3.79
C LEU A 84 16.45 4.95 -2.28
N GLU A 85 15.41 5.23 -1.52
CA GLU A 85 15.49 5.34 -0.05
C GLU A 85 15.34 3.97 0.61
N ARG A 86 14.47 3.12 0.04
CA ARG A 86 14.22 1.75 0.47
C ARG A 86 13.94 0.90 -0.77
N PRO A 87 14.28 -0.39 -0.80
CA PRO A 87 13.87 -1.27 -1.89
C PRO A 87 12.36 -1.54 -1.82
N LEU A 88 11.73 -1.77 -2.97
CA LEU A 88 10.35 -2.23 -3.04
C LEU A 88 10.27 -3.68 -2.53
N PRO A 89 9.41 -4.00 -1.54
CA PRO A 89 9.25 -5.36 -1.04
C PRO A 89 8.85 -6.35 -2.15
N ALA A 90 9.28 -7.61 -2.01
CA ALA A 90 8.87 -8.68 -2.92
C ALA A 90 7.62 -9.41 -2.39
N GLU A 91 6.63 -8.59 -2.04
CA GLU A 91 5.33 -8.98 -1.53
C GLU A 91 4.30 -7.93 -1.98
N PRO A 92 3.00 -8.23 -1.95
CA PRO A 92 1.99 -7.24 -2.30
C PRO A 92 2.00 -6.09 -1.30
N VAL A 93 2.26 -4.88 -1.80
CA VAL A 93 2.19 -3.62 -1.04
C VAL A 93 1.45 -2.58 -1.86
N ILE A 94 0.81 -1.62 -1.19
CA ILE A 94 0.17 -0.51 -1.88
C ILE A 94 1.23 0.53 -2.22
N VAL A 95 1.48 0.68 -3.52
CA VAL A 95 2.30 1.75 -4.07
C VAL A 95 1.42 2.94 -4.41
N SER A 96 1.86 4.12 -3.99
CA SER A 96 1.27 5.40 -4.40
C SER A 96 2.34 6.34 -4.95
N VAL A 97 1.93 7.29 -5.78
CA VAL A 97 2.83 8.25 -6.41
C VAL A 97 2.35 9.68 -6.20
N ARG A 98 3.29 10.57 -5.90
CA ARG A 98 3.08 12.01 -5.82
C ARG A 98 3.94 12.70 -6.87
N LYS A 99 3.29 13.44 -7.78
CA LYS A 99 3.99 14.31 -8.72
C LYS A 99 4.47 15.57 -8.00
N VAL A 100 5.78 15.78 -7.96
CA VAL A 100 6.41 16.98 -7.38
C VAL A 100 6.53 18.08 -8.45
N ARG A 101 6.90 17.68 -9.67
CA ARG A 101 7.06 18.57 -10.84
C ARG A 101 6.62 17.87 -12.12
N GLY A 102 6.20 18.65 -13.11
CA GLY A 102 5.88 18.20 -14.46
C GLY A 102 4.49 18.66 -14.89
N ARG A 103 4.35 19.08 -16.15
CA ARG A 103 3.09 19.61 -16.71
C ARG A 103 1.99 18.55 -16.83
N GLY A 104 2.32 17.38 -17.35
CA GLY A 104 1.37 16.32 -17.69
C GLY A 104 1.00 15.41 -16.51
N ARG A 105 0.77 14.12 -16.77
CA ARG A 105 0.13 13.20 -15.83
C ARG A 105 1.11 12.16 -15.29
N VAL A 106 0.92 11.79 -14.03
CA VAL A 106 1.66 10.70 -13.37
C VAL A 106 0.66 9.87 -12.57
N GLU A 107 0.71 8.55 -12.73
CA GLU A 107 -0.16 7.63 -11.99
C GLU A 107 0.46 6.24 -11.84
N VAL A 108 -0.06 5.44 -10.89
CA VAL A 108 0.27 4.02 -10.82
C VAL A 108 -0.60 3.26 -11.81
N LEU A 109 0.02 2.60 -12.79
CA LEU A 109 -0.65 1.72 -13.74
C LEU A 109 -0.90 0.33 -13.16
N GLU A 110 0.11 -0.22 -12.46
CA GLU A 110 0.04 -1.55 -11.86
C GLU A 110 0.70 -1.58 -10.48
N GLN A 111 0.02 -2.22 -9.54
CA GLN A 111 0.56 -2.55 -8.21
C GLN A 111 1.53 -3.73 -8.31
N PRO A 112 2.49 -3.87 -7.37
CA PRO A 112 3.36 -5.04 -7.33
C PRO A 112 2.56 -6.27 -6.88
N THR A 113 2.28 -7.17 -7.81
CA THR A 113 1.56 -8.44 -7.53
C THR A 113 2.44 -9.64 -7.83
N ARG A 114 2.00 -10.84 -7.47
CA ARG A 114 2.75 -12.06 -7.77
C ARG A 114 2.86 -12.28 -9.28
N GLU A 115 1.83 -11.92 -10.03
CA GLU A 115 1.69 -12.10 -11.48
C GLU A 115 2.69 -11.25 -12.27
N ASN A 116 2.99 -10.03 -11.80
CA ASN A 116 4.00 -9.15 -12.40
C ASN A 116 5.35 -9.18 -11.67
N HIS A 117 5.61 -10.25 -10.91
CA HIS A 117 6.85 -10.47 -10.17
C HIS A 117 7.21 -9.37 -9.16
N PHE A 118 6.19 -8.80 -8.53
CA PHE A 118 6.25 -7.69 -7.58
C PHE A 118 6.88 -6.43 -8.19
N THR A 119 6.41 -6.07 -9.39
CA THR A 119 6.85 -4.88 -10.11
C THR A 119 5.76 -3.81 -10.04
N ALA A 120 6.07 -2.64 -9.50
CA ALA A 120 5.20 -1.48 -9.62
C ALA A 120 5.47 -0.77 -10.96
N ARG A 121 4.40 -0.41 -11.68
CA ARG A 121 4.50 0.34 -12.94
C ARG A 121 3.83 1.69 -12.79
N ILE A 122 4.57 2.76 -13.08
CA ILE A 122 4.11 4.14 -12.94
C ILE A 122 4.16 4.80 -14.30
N LEU A 123 3.03 5.32 -14.77
CA LEU A 123 2.95 6.14 -15.97
C LEU A 123 3.54 7.52 -15.69
N ILE A 124 4.32 8.04 -16.63
CA ILE A 124 4.70 9.44 -16.72
C ILE A 124 4.40 9.89 -18.16
N GLU A 125 3.50 10.85 -18.31
CA GLU A 125 2.99 11.26 -19.62
C GLU A 125 3.03 12.79 -19.76
N ASP A 126 3.62 13.28 -20.85
CA ASP A 126 3.56 14.67 -21.31
C ASP A 126 3.01 14.71 -22.75
N LYS A 127 1.72 15.02 -22.90
CA LYS A 127 1.07 15.11 -24.22
C LYS A 127 1.34 16.43 -24.94
N LYS A 128 1.99 17.41 -24.30
CA LYS A 128 2.27 18.70 -24.93
C LYS A 128 3.56 18.58 -25.74
N SER A 129 3.62 19.31 -26.85
CA SER A 129 4.83 19.35 -27.69
C SER A 129 6.04 19.82 -26.88
N GLY A 130 7.14 19.08 -27.02
CA GLY A 130 8.44 19.33 -26.42
C GLY A 130 8.55 18.84 -24.98
N SER A 131 9.76 18.49 -24.57
CA SER A 131 10.01 17.92 -23.24
C SER A 131 9.85 18.88 -22.06
N ASP A 132 9.44 18.33 -20.91
CA ASP A 132 9.50 19.00 -19.61
C ASP A 132 10.22 18.14 -18.56
N ARG A 133 10.67 18.78 -17.50
CA ARG A 133 11.33 18.12 -16.37
C ARG A 133 10.29 17.64 -15.36
N TYR A 134 10.25 16.33 -15.17
CA TYR A 134 9.41 15.67 -14.20
C TYR A 134 10.20 15.32 -12.95
N GLU A 135 9.50 15.35 -11.83
CA GLU A 135 10.00 14.86 -10.56
C GLU A 135 8.84 14.21 -9.80
N ILE A 136 9.05 13.00 -9.30
CA ILE A 136 8.04 12.23 -8.59
C ILE A 136 8.62 11.62 -7.32
N GLU A 137 7.74 11.39 -6.36
CA GLU A 137 8.01 10.59 -5.18
C GLU A 137 7.05 9.41 -5.13
N VAL A 138 7.58 8.24 -4.83
CA VAL A 138 6.83 6.98 -4.77
C VAL A 138 6.90 6.43 -3.36
N PHE A 139 5.76 6.00 -2.84
CA PHE A 139 5.58 5.60 -1.45
C PHE A 139 5.08 4.17 -1.35
N TRP A 140 5.59 3.47 -0.33
CA TRP A 140 5.21 2.14 0.11
C TRP A 140 5.67 1.87 1.55
#